data_AF-A0A9P1MWY1-F1
#
_entry.id   AF-A0A9P1MWY1-F1
#
_cell.length_a   1.000
_cell.length_b   1.000
_cell.length_c   1.000
_cell.angle_alpha   90.00
_cell.angle_beta   90.00
_cell.angle_gamma   90.00
#
_symmetry.space_group_name_H-M   'P 1'
#
loop_
_entity.id
_entity.type
_entity.pdbx_description
1 polymer ?
#
loop_
_entity_poly.entity_id
_entity_poly.type
_entity_poly.pdbx_seq_one_letter_code
_entity_poly.pdbx_strand_id
1 'polypeptide(L)'
;MPVIHVKDDADFNAQFGAAAAKPVFIDFTASWCGPCKMIAPTFDNLSNIYLNALFLKVDVDECADTAAAYGISAMPTFLVFQNGQKLDQLKGASNEKLEQLVKQYAEGSQTPSLVSGQSDITSLIDKKQIECLNGSDDTPLDLFLEGNTNLISDCDEQLIISLPFNQPVKVHSILIKGVGNRSPKDVKIFANLPKTMDFDTASAVEPIQLLTFNESATEGEGQIQNLKYVKFQNVQNIQLFVAGNIGDGEITEISRLRIFGTPLSSVNMNEFKRVAGKAGDAH
;
A
#
# COMPACT_ATOMS: atom_id res chain seq x y z
N MET A 1 14.84 -7.65 10.87
CA MET A 1 15.37 -6.79 11.95
C MET A 1 14.93 -7.47 13.23
N PRO A 2 15.78 -7.60 14.24
CA PRO A 2 15.38 -8.30 15.46
C PRO A 2 14.22 -7.56 16.13
N VAL A 3 13.34 -8.32 16.80
CA VAL A 3 12.33 -7.77 17.72
C VAL A 3 13.01 -6.84 18.71
N ILE A 4 12.46 -5.63 18.87
CA ILE A 4 12.94 -4.68 19.86
C ILE A 4 12.23 -4.96 21.17
N HIS A 5 13.02 -5.29 22.19
CA HIS A 5 12.53 -5.38 23.56
C HIS A 5 12.50 -3.99 24.16
N VAL A 6 11.30 -3.51 24.46
CA VAL A 6 11.06 -2.21 25.06
C VAL A 6 11.39 -2.28 26.55
N LYS A 7 12.18 -1.32 27.04
CA LYS A 7 12.71 -1.34 28.42
C LYS A 7 11.78 -0.72 29.45
N ASP A 8 11.07 0.33 29.07
CA ASP A 8 10.17 1.11 29.92
C ASP A 8 9.20 1.94 29.05
N ASP A 9 8.26 2.63 29.70
CA ASP A 9 7.27 3.47 29.03
C ASP A 9 7.89 4.62 28.18
N ALA A 10 9.07 5.13 28.56
CA ALA A 10 9.72 6.19 27.80
C ALA A 10 10.35 5.64 26.51
N ASP A 11 11.00 4.47 26.60
CA ASP A 11 11.53 3.74 25.45
C ASP A 11 10.39 3.31 24.51
N PHE A 12 9.25 2.87 25.04
CA PHE A 12 8.07 2.56 24.24
C PHE A 12 7.70 3.74 23.32
N ASN A 13 7.55 4.92 23.92
CA ASN A 13 7.17 6.13 23.19
C ASN A 13 8.23 6.53 22.14
N ALA A 14 9.52 6.35 22.46
CA ALA A 14 10.60 6.61 21.54
C ALA A 14 10.60 5.65 20.33
N GLN A 15 10.50 4.33 20.57
CA GLN A 15 10.46 3.32 19.51
C GLN A 15 9.21 3.45 18.65
N PHE A 16 8.06 3.65 19.29
CA PHE A 16 6.78 3.82 18.60
C PHE A 16 6.77 5.11 17.76
N GLY A 17 7.29 6.21 18.30
CA GLY A 17 7.41 7.49 17.59
C GLY A 17 8.37 7.43 16.39
N ALA A 18 9.41 6.60 16.47
CA ALA A 18 10.38 6.41 15.39
C ALA A 18 9.86 5.55 14.22
N ALA A 19 8.72 4.86 14.39
CA ALA A 19 8.18 3.95 13.39
C ALA A 19 7.76 4.64 12.07
N ALA A 20 7.53 5.96 12.09
CA ALA A 20 7.07 6.74 10.95
C ALA A 20 5.85 6.08 10.26
N ALA A 21 5.96 5.72 8.98
CA ALA A 21 4.89 5.11 8.19
C ALA A 21 4.88 3.56 8.22
N LYS A 22 5.82 2.92 8.92
CA LYS A 22 5.91 1.46 8.97
C LYS A 22 4.78 0.88 9.82
N PRO A 23 4.24 -0.29 9.47
CA PRO A 23 3.41 -1.05 10.39
C PRO A 23 4.21 -1.40 11.64
N VAL A 24 3.56 -1.29 12.79
CA VAL A 24 4.12 -1.65 14.09
C VAL A 24 3.28 -2.77 14.68
N PHE A 25 3.93 -3.91 14.92
CA PHE A 25 3.37 -5.05 15.63
C PHE A 25 3.93 -5.04 17.04
N ILE A 26 3.03 -5.07 18.03
CA ILE A 26 3.40 -4.96 19.45
C ILE A 26 2.90 -6.22 20.15
N ASP A 27 3.81 -7.02 20.70
CA ASP A 27 3.51 -8.15 21.61
C ASP A 27 3.52 -7.65 23.06
N PHE A 28 2.34 -7.47 23.66
CA PHE A 28 2.22 -7.25 25.10
C PHE A 28 2.30 -8.59 25.83
N THR A 29 3.39 -8.75 26.56
CA THR A 29 3.84 -10.01 27.17
C THR A 29 4.06 -9.86 28.67
N ALA A 30 4.38 -10.97 29.32
CA ALA A 30 4.86 -10.98 30.70
C ALA A 30 5.82 -12.15 30.94
N SER A 31 6.88 -11.93 31.71
CA SER A 31 7.87 -12.98 32.05
C SER A 31 7.27 -14.25 32.69
N TRP A 32 6.18 -14.11 33.43
CA TRP A 32 5.45 -15.19 34.11
C TRP A 32 4.35 -15.84 33.26
N CYS A 33 4.06 -15.32 32.07
CA CYS A 33 3.00 -15.81 31.20
C CYS A 33 3.46 -17.02 30.36
N GLY A 34 2.93 -18.20 30.66
CA GLY A 34 3.21 -19.44 29.92
C GLY A 34 2.88 -19.36 28.42
N PRO A 35 1.65 -18.95 28.02
CA PRO A 35 1.28 -18.79 26.61
C PRO A 35 2.18 -17.82 25.84
N CYS A 36 2.68 -16.77 26.51
CA CYS A 36 3.59 -15.80 25.91
C CYS A 36 4.92 -16.45 25.50
N LYS A 37 5.47 -17.32 26.35
CA LYS A 37 6.69 -18.09 26.03
C LYS A 37 6.51 -19.02 24.84
N MET A 38 5.30 -19.57 24.65
CA MET A 38 5.01 -20.48 23.53
C MET A 38 4.96 -19.76 22.18
N ILE A 39 4.41 -18.54 22.14
CA ILE A 39 4.22 -17.79 20.88
C ILE A 39 5.40 -16.88 20.52
N ALA A 40 6.26 -16.53 21.49
CA ALA A 40 7.41 -15.67 21.27
C ALA A 40 8.29 -16.10 20.07
N PRO A 41 8.65 -17.38 19.86
CA PRO A 41 9.45 -17.79 18.70
C PRO A 41 8.78 -17.50 17.36
N THR A 42 7.46 -17.60 17.28
CA THR A 42 6.68 -17.29 16.07
C THR A 42 6.76 -15.79 15.77
N PHE A 43 6.56 -14.95 16.79
CA PHE A 43 6.67 -13.50 16.65
C PHE A 43 8.09 -13.07 16.24
N ASP A 44 9.11 -13.68 16.85
CA ASP A 44 10.50 -13.43 16.52
C ASP A 44 10.83 -13.87 15.08
N ASN A 45 10.33 -15.03 14.63
CA ASN A 45 10.49 -15.47 13.24
C ASN A 45 9.84 -14.51 12.25
N LEU A 46 8.62 -14.04 12.53
CA LEU A 46 7.92 -13.07 11.69
C LEU A 46 8.69 -11.75 11.54
N SER A 47 9.37 -11.29 12.59
CA SER A 47 10.24 -10.09 12.52
C SER A 47 11.44 -10.23 11.59
N ASN A 48 11.90 -11.47 11.38
CA ASN A 48 12.98 -11.78 10.45
C ASN A 48 12.50 -11.87 9.00
N ILE A 49 11.23 -12.20 8.78
CA ILE A 49 10.60 -12.27 7.45
C ILE A 49 10.16 -10.88 6.99
N TYR A 50 9.45 -10.12 7.84
CA TYR A 50 8.83 -8.85 7.47
C TYR A 50 9.71 -7.65 7.86
N LEU A 51 10.80 -7.46 7.13
CA LEU A 51 11.82 -6.43 7.44
C LEU A 51 11.34 -4.98 7.32
N ASN A 52 10.23 -4.74 6.62
CA ASN A 52 9.63 -3.41 6.45
C ASN A 52 8.66 -3.02 7.58
N ALA A 53 8.47 -3.90 8.57
CA ALA A 53 7.67 -3.64 9.75
C ALA A 53 8.53 -3.50 11.01
N LEU A 54 8.01 -2.81 12.01
CA LEU A 54 8.59 -2.71 13.34
C LEU A 54 7.92 -3.74 14.25
N PHE A 55 8.71 -4.56 14.94
CA PHE A 55 8.23 -5.53 15.91
C PHE A 55 8.72 -5.14 17.30
N LEU A 56 7.79 -4.85 18.20
CA LEU A 56 8.06 -4.47 19.58
C LEU A 56 7.54 -5.56 20.52
N LYS A 57 8.32 -5.87 21.56
CA LYS A 57 7.89 -6.71 22.68
C LYS A 57 7.88 -5.85 23.93
N VAL A 58 6.72 -5.78 24.59
CA VAL A 58 6.44 -4.90 25.72
C VAL A 58 6.03 -5.76 26.90
N ASP A 59 6.86 -5.82 27.93
CA ASP A 59 6.48 -6.48 29.18
C ASP A 59 5.54 -5.56 29.96
N VAL A 60 4.36 -6.06 30.34
CA VAL A 60 3.35 -5.26 31.04
C VAL A 60 3.75 -4.87 32.46
N ASP A 61 4.71 -5.58 33.07
CA ASP A 61 5.24 -5.23 34.39
C ASP A 61 6.27 -4.09 34.30
N GLU A 62 7.02 -4.02 33.18
CA GLU A 62 8.02 -2.98 32.93
C GLU A 62 7.42 -1.69 32.33
N CYS A 63 6.33 -1.82 31.57
CA CYS A 63 5.64 -0.74 30.86
C CYS A 63 4.17 -0.63 31.29
N ALA A 64 3.93 -0.49 32.60
CA ALA A 64 2.60 -0.56 33.20
C ALA A 64 1.66 0.56 32.72
N ASP A 65 2.18 1.78 32.55
CA ASP A 65 1.38 2.92 32.09
C ASP A 65 0.95 2.72 30.62
N THR A 66 1.86 2.24 29.78
CA THR A 66 1.60 1.87 28.38
C THR A 66 0.56 0.76 28.31
N ALA A 67 0.72 -0.31 29.08
CA ALA A 67 -0.23 -1.42 29.11
C ALA A 67 -1.64 -0.95 29.53
N ALA A 68 -1.72 -0.08 30.54
CA ALA A 68 -2.97 0.52 30.98
C ALA A 68 -3.59 1.43 29.90
N ALA A 69 -2.79 2.29 29.28
CA ALA A 69 -3.25 3.21 28.23
C ALA A 69 -3.83 2.49 27.02
N TYR A 70 -3.29 1.33 26.65
CA TYR A 70 -3.79 0.50 25.56
C TYR A 70 -4.84 -0.54 25.98
N GLY A 71 -5.27 -0.53 27.25
CA GLY A 71 -6.33 -1.40 27.77
C GLY A 71 -5.96 -2.89 27.76
N ILE A 72 -4.68 -3.20 28.02
CA ILE A 72 -4.19 -4.57 28.05
C ILE A 72 -4.67 -5.25 29.33
N SER A 73 -5.48 -6.30 29.16
CA SER A 73 -6.12 -7.03 30.27
C SER A 73 -5.76 -8.51 30.30
N ALA A 74 -4.99 -8.98 29.31
CA ALA A 74 -4.59 -10.38 29.17
C ALA A 74 -3.34 -10.46 28.30
N MET A 75 -2.47 -11.43 28.59
CA MET A 75 -1.25 -11.66 27.83
C MET A 75 -1.25 -13.10 27.27
N PRO A 76 -0.73 -13.31 26.04
CA PRO A 76 -0.25 -12.26 25.13
C PRO A 76 -1.42 -11.50 24.49
N THR A 77 -1.23 -10.21 24.26
CA THR A 77 -2.11 -9.41 23.38
C THR A 77 -1.23 -8.73 22.33
N PHE A 78 -1.54 -8.98 21.07
CA PHE A 78 -0.86 -8.34 19.94
C PHE A 78 -1.69 -7.16 19.45
N LEU A 79 -1.06 -6.00 19.30
CA LEU A 79 -1.67 -4.84 18.67
C LEU A 79 -0.97 -4.52 17.36
N VAL A 80 -1.75 -4.04 16.39
CA VAL A 80 -1.23 -3.55 15.10
C VAL A 80 -1.49 -2.06 15.01
N PHE A 81 -0.45 -1.30 14.68
CA PHE A 81 -0.55 0.13 14.41
C PHE A 81 0.03 0.47 13.04
N GLN A 82 -0.51 1.51 12.43
CA GLN A 82 0.09 2.17 11.28
C GLN A 82 -0.23 3.66 11.34
N ASN A 83 0.74 4.53 11.04
CA ASN A 83 0.56 5.99 11.11
C ASN A 83 -0.02 6.48 12.45
N GLY A 84 0.37 5.83 13.55
CA GLY A 84 -0.12 6.12 14.90
C GLY A 84 -1.56 5.66 15.19
N GLN A 85 -2.26 5.04 14.23
CA GLN A 85 -3.61 4.52 14.42
C GLN A 85 -3.58 3.02 14.69
N LYS A 86 -4.38 2.58 15.68
CA LYS A 86 -4.59 1.15 15.94
C LYS A 86 -5.47 0.57 14.83
N LEU A 87 -4.94 -0.39 14.09
CA LEU A 87 -5.65 -1.06 13.01
C LEU A 87 -6.40 -2.30 13.51
N ASP A 88 -5.74 -3.11 14.34
CA ASP A 88 -6.28 -4.40 14.75
C ASP A 88 -5.67 -4.90 16.07
N GLN A 89 -6.23 -5.98 16.60
CA GLN A 89 -5.75 -6.65 17.79
C GLN A 89 -6.01 -8.17 17.75
N LEU A 90 -5.09 -8.92 18.35
CA LEU A 90 -5.26 -10.34 18.62
C LEU A 90 -4.99 -10.61 20.10
N LYS A 91 -5.98 -11.17 20.80
CA LYS A 91 -5.81 -11.62 22.19
C LYS A 91 -5.55 -13.13 22.22
N GLY A 92 -4.57 -13.54 23.01
CA GLY A 92 -4.21 -14.94 23.24
C GLY A 92 -3.15 -15.48 22.28
N ALA A 93 -2.61 -16.65 22.63
CA ALA A 93 -1.55 -17.30 21.87
C ALA A 93 -2.12 -18.21 20.78
N SER A 94 -2.11 -17.75 19.52
CA SER A 94 -2.45 -18.56 18.35
C SER A 94 -1.48 -18.24 17.22
N ASN A 95 -0.65 -19.20 16.82
CA ASN A 95 0.33 -19.02 15.74
C ASN A 95 -0.34 -18.66 14.42
N GLU A 96 -1.35 -19.45 14.01
CA GLU A 96 -2.06 -19.23 12.75
C GLU A 96 -2.67 -17.82 12.67
N LYS A 97 -3.35 -17.38 13.73
CA LYS A 97 -3.96 -16.03 13.76
C LYS A 97 -2.92 -14.93 13.80
N LEU A 98 -1.79 -15.14 14.49
CA LEU A 98 -0.70 -14.17 14.52
C LEU A 98 -0.03 -14.04 13.15
N GLU A 99 0.23 -15.16 12.47
CA GLU A 99 0.78 -15.16 11.12
C GLU A 99 -0.16 -14.48 10.13
N GLN A 100 -1.47 -14.77 10.19
CA GLN A 100 -2.48 -14.10 9.37
C GLN A 100 -2.53 -12.60 9.64
N LEU A 101 -2.53 -12.18 10.90
CA LEU A 101 -2.52 -10.78 11.31
C LEU A 101 -1.28 -10.06 10.77
N VAL A 102 -0.09 -10.62 10.98
CA VAL A 102 1.15 -10.03 10.49
C VAL A 102 1.15 -9.99 8.97
N LYS A 103 0.79 -11.08 8.29
CA LYS A 103 0.71 -11.12 6.83
C LYS A 103 -0.21 -10.03 6.29
N GLN A 104 -1.45 -9.96 6.79
CA GLN A 104 -2.45 -8.98 6.37
C GLN A 104 -1.95 -7.54 6.48
N TYR A 105 -1.30 -7.17 7.59
CA TYR A 105 -0.90 -5.78 7.82
C TYR A 105 0.55 -5.48 7.44
N ALA A 106 1.41 -6.47 7.27
CA ALA A 106 2.76 -6.31 6.74
C ALA A 106 2.77 -6.28 5.21
N GLU A 107 1.85 -7.00 4.55
CA GLU A 107 1.60 -6.90 3.11
C GLU A 107 0.65 -5.72 2.79
N GLY A 108 -0.19 -5.30 3.74
CA GLY A 108 -1.15 -4.19 3.61
C GLY A 108 -0.66 -2.81 4.03
N SER A 109 0.57 -2.69 4.55
CA SER A 109 1.14 -1.39 4.92
C SER A 109 2.18 -0.95 3.91
N GLN A 110 1.84 0.12 3.18
CA GLN A 110 2.71 0.97 2.37
C GLN A 110 4.14 0.44 2.25
N THR A 111 4.40 -0.24 1.13
CA THR A 111 5.72 -0.24 0.51
C THR A 111 6.38 1.12 0.80
N PRO A 112 7.58 1.20 1.40
CA PRO A 112 8.30 2.46 1.49
C PRO A 112 8.26 3.04 0.09
N SER A 113 7.53 4.15 -0.05
CA SER A 113 7.17 4.62 -1.37
C SER A 113 8.45 4.82 -2.14
N LEU A 114 8.55 4.18 -3.30
CA LEU A 114 9.69 4.34 -4.19
C LEU A 114 9.86 5.81 -4.63
N VAL A 115 8.83 6.64 -4.37
CA VAL A 115 8.76 8.05 -4.69
C VAL A 115 8.66 8.87 -3.41
N SER A 116 9.71 9.66 -3.13
CA SER A 116 9.77 10.53 -1.97
C SER A 116 8.55 11.47 -1.88
N GLY A 117 7.90 11.52 -0.71
CA GLY A 117 6.75 12.39 -0.45
C GLY A 117 5.42 11.95 -1.07
N GLN A 118 5.38 10.78 -1.72
CA GLN A 118 4.15 10.18 -2.26
C GLN A 118 3.85 8.86 -1.56
N SER A 119 2.60 8.43 -1.56
CA SER A 119 2.18 7.10 -1.09
C SER A 119 1.83 6.20 -2.28
N ASP A 120 1.96 4.89 -2.13
CA ASP A 120 1.37 3.94 -3.07
C ASP A 120 -0.16 3.97 -2.89
N ILE A 121 -0.86 4.47 -3.91
CA ILE A 121 -2.32 4.62 -3.93
C ILE A 121 -2.99 3.52 -4.76
N THR A 122 -2.26 2.48 -5.16
CA THR A 122 -2.81 1.32 -5.89
C THR A 122 -3.92 0.62 -5.08
N SER A 123 -3.83 0.65 -3.75
CA SER A 123 -4.88 0.10 -2.85
C SER A 123 -6.19 0.90 -2.85
N LEU A 124 -6.19 2.13 -3.38
CA LEU A 124 -7.39 2.95 -3.52
C LEU A 124 -8.18 2.63 -4.81
N ILE A 125 -7.69 1.73 -5.65
CA ILE A 125 -8.39 1.31 -6.86
C ILE A 125 -9.64 0.50 -6.47
N ASP A 126 -10.79 0.86 -7.04
CA ASP A 126 -12.03 0.08 -6.89
C ASP A 126 -11.98 -1.16 -7.78
N LYS A 127 -11.46 -2.25 -7.21
CA LYS A 127 -11.34 -3.56 -7.88
C LYS A 127 -12.65 -4.12 -8.44
N LYS A 128 -13.82 -3.64 -7.99
CA LYS A 128 -15.12 -4.09 -8.51
C LYS A 128 -15.48 -3.46 -9.86
N GLN A 129 -14.81 -2.38 -10.23
CA GLN A 129 -15.11 -1.58 -11.42
C GLN A 129 -13.91 -1.49 -12.38
N ILE A 130 -12.84 -2.25 -12.12
CA ILE A 130 -11.71 -2.33 -13.04
C ILE A 130 -12.14 -3.02 -14.33
N GLU A 131 -11.56 -2.60 -15.45
CA GLU A 131 -11.76 -3.23 -16.74
C GLU A 131 -10.41 -3.37 -17.46
N CYS A 132 -10.22 -4.48 -18.15
CA CYS A 132 -9.07 -4.72 -19.01
C CYS A 132 -9.57 -5.16 -20.39
N LEU A 133 -9.23 -4.43 -21.44
CA LEU A 133 -9.53 -4.84 -22.81
C LEU A 133 -8.29 -5.50 -23.43
N ASN A 134 -8.54 -6.61 -24.15
CA ASN A 134 -7.53 -7.51 -24.69
C ASN A 134 -6.63 -8.13 -23.61
N GLY A 135 -7.10 -8.25 -22.36
CA GLY A 135 -6.38 -9.00 -21.32
C GLY A 135 -6.74 -10.48 -21.36
N SER A 136 -5.77 -11.36 -21.14
CA SER A 136 -5.99 -12.80 -21.09
C SER A 136 -6.83 -13.22 -19.87
N ASP A 137 -7.80 -14.11 -20.09
CA ASP A 137 -8.66 -14.68 -19.05
C ASP A 137 -7.89 -15.50 -18.00
N ASP A 138 -6.73 -16.06 -18.36
CA ASP A 138 -5.86 -16.81 -17.45
C ASP A 138 -5.17 -15.89 -16.43
N THR A 139 -5.10 -14.58 -16.74
CA THR A 139 -4.41 -13.58 -15.94
C THR A 139 -5.28 -12.36 -15.67
N PRO A 140 -6.34 -12.49 -14.86
CA PRO A 140 -7.30 -11.42 -14.66
C PRO A 140 -6.68 -10.24 -13.88
N LEU A 141 -7.20 -9.04 -14.17
CA LEU A 141 -6.62 -7.78 -13.70
C LEU A 141 -6.65 -7.62 -12.17
N ASP A 142 -7.64 -8.17 -11.49
CA ASP A 142 -7.76 -8.14 -10.03
C ASP A 142 -6.63 -8.92 -9.34
N LEU A 143 -6.36 -10.14 -9.81
CA LEU A 143 -5.25 -10.97 -9.32
C LEU A 143 -3.90 -10.34 -9.65
N PHE A 144 -3.78 -9.69 -10.80
CA PHE A 144 -2.57 -8.95 -11.17
C PHE A 144 -2.30 -7.78 -10.20
N LEU A 145 -3.32 -6.97 -9.88
CA LEU A 145 -3.16 -5.82 -8.96
C LEU A 145 -2.80 -6.26 -7.53
N GLU A 146 -3.16 -7.48 -7.15
CA GLU A 146 -2.76 -8.14 -5.90
C GLU A 146 -1.34 -8.69 -5.93
N GLY A 147 -0.72 -8.77 -7.11
CA GLY A 147 0.61 -9.33 -7.31
C GLY A 147 0.63 -10.85 -7.39
N ASN A 148 -0.52 -11.49 -7.62
CA ASN A 148 -0.65 -12.95 -7.71
C ASN A 148 -0.31 -13.48 -9.10
N THR A 149 -0.41 -12.65 -10.14
CA THR A 149 -0.11 -13.00 -11.54
C THR A 149 0.45 -11.80 -12.30
N ASN A 150 0.98 -12.03 -13.50
CA ASN A 150 1.31 -10.98 -14.45
C ASN A 150 0.05 -10.60 -15.24
N LEU A 151 -0.03 -9.40 -15.81
CA LEU A 151 -1.07 -9.02 -16.76
C LEU A 151 -0.54 -9.24 -18.16
N ILE A 152 -1.26 -10.04 -18.96
CA ILE A 152 -0.85 -10.44 -20.30
C ILE A 152 -1.95 -10.06 -21.29
N SER A 153 -1.57 -9.49 -22.44
CA SER A 153 -2.53 -9.29 -23.53
C SER A 153 -2.82 -10.58 -24.29
N ASP A 154 -4.03 -10.70 -24.83
CA ASP A 154 -4.54 -11.95 -25.41
C ASP A 154 -4.14 -12.12 -26.88
N CYS A 155 -4.42 -11.12 -27.72
CA CYS A 155 -4.25 -11.27 -29.17
C CYS A 155 -3.01 -10.58 -29.77
N ASP A 156 -2.69 -9.38 -29.28
CA ASP A 156 -1.63 -8.52 -29.81
C ASP A 156 -1.04 -7.64 -28.70
N GLU A 157 -0.11 -6.74 -29.00
CA GLU A 157 0.53 -5.88 -28.01
C GLU A 157 -0.39 -4.79 -27.40
N GLN A 158 -1.59 -4.56 -27.96
CA GLN A 158 -2.45 -3.50 -27.48
C GLN A 158 -3.19 -3.90 -26.22
N LEU A 159 -3.21 -3.02 -25.22
CA LEU A 159 -3.92 -3.29 -23.95
C LEU A 159 -4.53 -2.00 -23.43
N ILE A 160 -5.80 -2.06 -22.99
CA ILE A 160 -6.43 -0.95 -22.26
C ILE A 160 -6.72 -1.39 -20.83
N ILE A 161 -6.19 -0.65 -19.86
CA ILE A 161 -6.38 -0.90 -18.43
C ILE A 161 -7.15 0.29 -17.83
N SER A 162 -8.36 0.05 -17.33
CA SER A 162 -9.23 1.05 -16.70
C SER A 162 -9.24 0.86 -15.19
N LEU A 163 -8.77 1.87 -14.45
CA LEU A 163 -8.57 1.83 -13.01
C LEU A 163 -9.33 2.97 -12.34
N PRO A 164 -10.60 2.75 -11.94
CA PRO A 164 -11.33 3.68 -11.09
C PRO A 164 -10.80 3.67 -9.67
N PHE A 165 -10.87 4.81 -8.98
CA PHE A 165 -10.51 4.94 -7.57
C PHE A 165 -11.78 5.04 -6.70
N ASN A 166 -11.71 4.48 -5.49
CA ASN A 166 -12.80 4.53 -4.50
C ASN A 166 -13.04 5.94 -3.91
N GLN A 167 -12.09 6.84 -4.11
CA GLN A 167 -12.15 8.25 -3.76
C GLN A 167 -11.25 9.04 -4.71
N PRO A 168 -11.52 10.34 -4.93
CA PRO A 168 -10.62 11.15 -5.73
C PRO A 168 -9.20 11.18 -5.19
N VAL A 169 -8.22 11.04 -6.09
CA VAL A 169 -6.79 11.07 -5.77
C VAL A 169 -6.04 12.13 -6.57
N LYS A 170 -4.87 12.52 -6.06
CA LYS A 170 -3.84 13.18 -6.85
C LYS A 170 -2.84 12.14 -7.29
N VAL A 171 -2.61 12.00 -8.59
CA VAL A 171 -1.63 11.05 -9.12
C VAL A 171 -0.34 11.79 -9.44
N HIS A 172 0.75 11.32 -8.87
CA HIS A 172 2.07 11.91 -9.05
C HIS A 172 2.90 11.15 -10.09
N SER A 173 2.90 9.82 -10.02
CA SER A 173 3.76 8.98 -10.85
C SER A 173 3.21 7.57 -10.97
N ILE A 174 3.61 6.87 -12.02
CA ILE A 174 3.24 5.48 -12.29
C ILE A 174 4.53 4.67 -12.43
N LEU A 175 4.55 3.50 -11.83
CA LEU A 175 5.57 2.48 -12.06
C LEU A 175 4.99 1.37 -12.91
N ILE A 176 5.73 1.00 -13.95
CA ILE A 176 5.47 -0.20 -14.73
C ILE A 176 6.74 -1.06 -14.72
N LYS A 177 6.55 -2.35 -14.45
CA LYS A 177 7.55 -3.38 -14.69
C LYS A 177 7.04 -4.34 -15.76
N GLY A 178 7.62 -4.28 -16.95
CA GLY A 178 7.31 -5.23 -18.03
C GLY A 178 8.25 -6.44 -18.02
N VAL A 179 8.07 -7.34 -18.99
CA VAL A 179 8.84 -8.59 -19.09
C VAL A 179 9.55 -8.67 -20.44
N GLY A 180 10.87 -8.54 -20.44
CA GLY A 180 11.72 -8.71 -21.62
C GLY A 180 11.27 -7.85 -22.81
N ASN A 181 11.19 -8.45 -24.00
CA ASN A 181 10.75 -7.79 -25.24
C ASN A 181 9.23 -7.52 -25.30
N ARG A 182 8.46 -7.99 -24.32
CA ARG A 182 7.01 -7.80 -24.17
C ARG A 182 6.64 -6.67 -23.20
N SER A 183 7.63 -5.88 -22.79
CA SER A 183 7.42 -4.74 -21.90
C SER A 183 6.79 -3.57 -22.66
N PRO A 184 5.78 -2.87 -22.10
CA PRO A 184 5.20 -1.67 -22.71
C PRO A 184 6.27 -0.61 -23.00
N LYS A 185 6.19 0.03 -24.17
CA LYS A 185 7.02 1.19 -24.55
C LYS A 185 6.26 2.48 -24.40
N ASP A 186 5.20 2.65 -25.16
CA ASP A 186 4.43 3.89 -25.22
C ASP A 186 3.06 3.67 -24.59
N VAL A 187 2.84 4.33 -23.45
CA VAL A 187 1.62 4.23 -22.65
C VAL A 187 0.92 5.58 -22.64
N LYS A 188 -0.23 5.65 -23.31
CA LYS A 188 -1.10 6.83 -23.32
C LYS A 188 -1.96 6.86 -22.06
N ILE A 189 -1.97 7.99 -21.38
CA ILE A 189 -2.69 8.19 -20.12
C ILE A 189 -3.92 9.08 -20.34
N PHE A 190 -5.06 8.59 -19.91
CA PHE A 190 -6.33 9.32 -19.88
C PHE A 190 -6.89 9.27 -18.47
N ALA A 191 -7.73 10.24 -18.10
CA ALA A 191 -8.31 10.30 -16.77
C ALA A 191 -9.71 10.90 -16.80
N ASN A 192 -10.52 10.53 -15.82
CA ASN A 192 -11.88 11.06 -15.61
C ASN A 192 -12.81 10.86 -16.81
N LEU A 193 -12.64 9.75 -17.53
CA LEU A 193 -13.55 9.38 -18.61
C LEU A 193 -14.77 8.64 -18.05
N PRO A 194 -15.96 8.83 -18.64
CA PRO A 194 -17.20 8.23 -18.13
C PRO A 194 -17.32 6.72 -18.39
N LYS A 195 -16.55 6.20 -19.36
CA LYS A 195 -16.50 4.79 -19.75
C LYS A 195 -15.11 4.44 -20.23
N THR A 196 -14.77 3.15 -20.21
CA THR A 196 -13.56 2.63 -20.84
C THR A 196 -13.61 2.91 -22.34
N MET A 197 -12.50 3.41 -22.88
CA MET A 197 -12.37 3.64 -24.32
C MET A 197 -12.12 2.34 -25.07
N ASP A 198 -12.48 2.33 -26.35
CA ASP A 198 -12.02 1.32 -27.31
C ASP A 198 -10.65 1.67 -27.90
N PHE A 199 -10.05 0.72 -28.61
CA PHE A 199 -8.72 0.85 -29.22
C PHE A 199 -8.67 1.93 -30.31
N ASP A 200 -9.74 2.09 -31.09
CA ASP A 200 -9.83 3.12 -32.13
C ASP A 200 -9.78 4.53 -31.51
N THR A 201 -10.57 4.77 -30.47
CA THR A 201 -10.60 6.05 -29.76
C THR A 201 -9.27 6.30 -29.05
N ALA A 202 -8.72 5.31 -28.35
CA ALA A 202 -7.46 5.45 -27.64
C ALA A 202 -6.27 5.73 -28.60
N SER A 203 -6.33 5.21 -29.82
CA SER A 203 -5.35 5.46 -30.87
C SER A 203 -5.48 6.86 -31.47
N ALA A 204 -6.69 7.33 -31.72
CA ALA A 204 -6.95 8.61 -32.39
C ALA A 204 -6.86 9.84 -31.47
N VAL A 205 -7.26 9.70 -30.20
CA VAL A 205 -7.34 10.83 -29.26
C VAL A 205 -5.98 11.12 -28.63
N GLU A 206 -5.69 12.41 -28.45
CA GLU A 206 -4.49 12.87 -27.74
C GLU A 206 -4.63 12.56 -26.24
N PRO A 207 -3.64 11.88 -25.62
CA PRO A 207 -3.70 11.60 -24.19
C PRO A 207 -3.43 12.85 -23.36
N ILE A 208 -3.86 12.82 -22.10
CA ILE A 208 -3.46 13.84 -21.12
C ILE A 208 -1.93 13.87 -21.00
N GLN A 209 -1.31 12.69 -21.06
CA GLN A 209 0.12 12.52 -21.12
C GLN A 209 0.48 11.19 -21.80
N LEU A 210 1.51 11.21 -22.65
CA LEU A 210 2.19 10.02 -23.13
C LEU A 210 3.39 9.72 -22.23
N LEU A 211 3.52 8.48 -21.78
CA LEU A 211 4.68 7.98 -21.06
C LEU A 211 5.46 7.04 -21.97
N THR A 212 6.77 7.24 -22.07
CA THR A 212 7.68 6.36 -22.83
C THR A 212 8.62 5.65 -21.86
N PHE A 213 8.56 4.33 -21.87
CA PHE A 213 9.38 3.42 -21.07
C PHE A 213 10.54 2.88 -21.91
N ASN A 214 11.61 2.48 -21.23
CA ASN A 214 12.81 1.92 -21.83
C ASN A 214 13.21 0.62 -21.12
N GLU A 215 14.35 0.03 -21.48
CA GLU A 215 14.82 -1.27 -20.95
C GLU A 215 14.86 -1.34 -19.41
N SER A 216 15.04 -0.21 -18.72
CA SER A 216 14.96 -0.16 -17.24
C SER A 216 13.61 -0.59 -16.68
N ALA A 217 12.53 -0.53 -17.48
CA ALA A 217 11.21 -1.05 -17.11
C ALA A 217 11.18 -2.57 -16.98
N THR A 218 12.21 -3.29 -17.46
CA THR A 218 12.31 -4.75 -17.34
C THR A 218 13.17 -5.20 -16.16
N GLU A 219 13.90 -4.26 -15.55
CA GLU A 219 14.90 -4.54 -14.51
C GLU A 219 14.38 -4.21 -13.10
N GLY A 220 14.96 -4.84 -12.08
CA GLY A 220 14.73 -4.49 -10.67
C GLY A 220 13.25 -4.39 -10.28
N GLU A 221 12.86 -3.22 -9.78
CA GLU A 221 11.49 -2.89 -9.37
C GLU A 221 10.59 -2.43 -10.54
N GLY A 222 11.15 -2.17 -11.72
CA GLY A 222 10.50 -1.49 -12.84
C GLY A 222 10.88 -0.02 -12.95
N GLN A 223 10.31 0.67 -13.94
CA GLN A 223 10.61 2.07 -14.21
C GLN A 223 9.48 2.99 -13.72
N ILE A 224 9.86 4.04 -12.98
CA ILE A 224 8.94 5.07 -12.52
C ILE A 224 8.93 6.22 -13.53
N GLN A 225 7.73 6.60 -13.96
CA GLN A 225 7.49 7.75 -14.82
C GLN A 225 6.66 8.80 -14.08
N ASN A 226 7.16 10.03 -14.04
CA ASN A 226 6.48 11.15 -13.41
C ASN A 226 5.34 11.67 -14.30
N LEU A 227 4.17 11.84 -13.70
CA LEU A 227 3.07 12.52 -14.36
C LEU A 227 3.22 14.04 -14.20
N LYS A 228 2.64 14.79 -15.14
CA LYS A 228 2.47 16.25 -15.06
C LYS A 228 1.45 16.53 -13.96
N TYR A 229 1.90 16.51 -12.70
CA TYR A 229 1.08 16.59 -11.49
C TYR A 229 -0.07 17.61 -11.57
N VAL A 230 0.16 18.77 -12.19
CA VAL A 230 -0.86 19.82 -12.42
C VAL A 230 -2.10 19.35 -13.19
N LYS A 231 -2.00 18.32 -14.03
CA LYS A 231 -3.10 17.71 -14.79
C LYS A 231 -3.81 16.58 -14.02
N PHE A 232 -3.18 16.06 -12.97
CA PHE A 232 -3.64 14.89 -12.21
C PHE A 232 -3.95 15.25 -10.75
N GLN A 233 -4.51 16.44 -10.51
CA GLN A 233 -4.86 16.95 -9.17
C GLN A 233 -6.19 16.43 -8.62
N ASN A 234 -7.05 15.87 -9.47
CA ASN A 234 -8.35 15.34 -9.08
C ASN A 234 -8.74 14.23 -10.06
N VAL A 235 -8.30 13.01 -9.76
CA VAL A 235 -8.45 11.83 -10.59
C VAL A 235 -9.41 10.87 -9.91
N GLN A 236 -10.51 10.56 -10.59
CA GLN A 236 -11.53 9.59 -10.18
C GLN A 236 -11.32 8.24 -10.86
N ASN A 237 -10.81 8.25 -12.09
CA ASN A 237 -10.35 7.05 -12.80
C ASN A 237 -9.17 7.42 -13.70
N ILE A 238 -8.32 6.44 -13.97
CA ILE A 238 -7.23 6.53 -14.93
C ILE A 238 -7.34 5.37 -15.92
N GLN A 239 -7.16 5.65 -17.20
CA GLN A 239 -7.12 4.64 -18.25
C GLN A 239 -5.74 4.68 -18.91
N LEU A 240 -5.11 3.51 -18.98
CA LEU A 240 -3.81 3.31 -19.59
C LEU A 240 -4.02 2.57 -20.90
N PHE A 241 -3.58 3.15 -22.00
CA PHE A 241 -3.55 2.47 -23.29
C PHE A 241 -2.10 2.18 -23.66
N VAL A 242 -1.75 0.89 -23.71
CA VAL A 242 -0.47 0.40 -24.23
C VAL A 242 -0.62 0.24 -25.73
N ALA A 243 0.14 1.03 -26.50
CA ALA A 243 0.10 0.98 -27.96
C ALA A 243 1.12 0.02 -28.56
N GLY A 244 2.16 -0.33 -27.80
CA GLY A 244 3.14 -1.33 -28.21
C GLY A 244 4.31 -1.49 -27.26
N ASN A 245 5.19 -2.43 -27.61
CA ASN A 245 6.28 -2.93 -26.77
C ASN A 245 7.63 -2.27 -27.06
N ILE A 246 8.55 -2.39 -26.10
CA ILE A 246 9.94 -1.92 -26.23
C ILE A 246 10.67 -2.77 -27.25
N GLY A 247 10.43 -4.08 -27.22
CA GLY A 247 10.94 -5.04 -28.19
C GLY A 247 9.90 -5.44 -29.24
N ASP A 248 10.18 -6.56 -29.88
CA ASP A 248 9.40 -7.17 -30.97
C ASP A 248 8.40 -8.23 -30.48
N GLY A 249 8.08 -8.25 -29.18
CA GLY A 249 7.13 -9.19 -28.62
C GLY A 249 5.72 -8.95 -29.14
N GLU A 250 5.08 -10.01 -29.65
CA GLU A 250 3.73 -9.97 -30.26
C GLU A 250 2.61 -9.67 -29.25
N ILE A 251 2.86 -9.88 -27.96
CA ILE A 251 1.93 -9.60 -26.87
C ILE A 251 2.63 -8.79 -25.79
N THR A 252 1.86 -8.03 -25.04
CA THR A 252 2.31 -7.24 -23.89
C THR A 252 2.24 -8.07 -22.62
N GLU A 253 3.29 -8.02 -21.79
CA GLU A 253 3.31 -8.62 -20.46
C GLU A 253 3.83 -7.63 -19.42
N ILE A 254 3.03 -7.41 -18.38
CA ILE A 254 3.32 -6.53 -17.25
C ILE A 254 3.35 -7.37 -15.98
N SER A 255 4.47 -7.34 -15.26
CA SER A 255 4.64 -8.03 -13.98
C SER A 255 4.30 -7.17 -12.77
N ARG A 256 4.31 -5.84 -12.92
CA ARG A 256 3.95 -4.91 -11.84
C ARG A 256 3.43 -3.59 -12.39
N LEU A 257 2.35 -3.11 -11.80
CA LEU A 257 1.82 -1.76 -11.98
C LEU A 257 1.56 -1.15 -10.61
N ARG A 258 2.17 0.00 -10.32
CA ARG A 258 1.90 0.77 -9.10
C ARG A 258 1.62 2.23 -9.45
N ILE A 259 0.68 2.82 -8.73
CA ILE A 259 0.32 4.22 -8.86
C ILE A 259 0.70 4.93 -7.57
N PHE A 260 1.46 6.01 -7.68
CA PHE A 260 1.90 6.81 -6.54
C PHE A 260 1.23 8.17 -6.55
N GLY A 261 0.85 8.63 -5.36
CA GLY A 261 0.13 9.88 -5.18
C GLY A 261 -0.36 10.09 -3.76
N THR A 262 -1.41 10.87 -3.63
CA THR A 262 -2.07 11.17 -2.36
C THR A 262 -3.58 11.20 -2.55
N PRO A 263 -4.38 10.67 -1.61
CA PRO A 263 -5.82 10.88 -1.64
C PRO A 263 -6.15 12.37 -1.54
N LEU A 264 -7.17 12.85 -2.26
CA LEU A 264 -7.77 14.14 -1.93
C LEU A 264 -8.55 13.94 -0.65
N SER A 265 -8.12 14.59 0.42
CA SER A 265 -8.80 14.53 1.70
C SER A 265 -10.29 14.84 1.50
N SER A 266 -11.14 13.85 1.71
CA SER A 266 -12.42 14.14 2.34
C SER A 266 -12.06 14.60 3.74
N VAL A 267 -12.43 15.83 4.08
CA VAL A 267 -12.25 16.35 5.44
C VAL A 267 -12.90 15.34 6.38
N ASN A 268 -12.09 14.58 7.10
CA ASN A 268 -12.58 13.71 8.15
C ASN A 268 -12.99 14.66 9.30
N MET A 269 -14.29 14.97 9.40
CA MET A 269 -14.86 15.93 10.36
C MET A 269 -14.58 15.56 11.84
N ASN A 270 -13.95 14.41 12.10
CA ASN A 270 -13.54 13.96 13.43
C ASN A 270 -12.25 14.62 13.95
N GLU A 271 -11.49 15.37 13.13
CA GLU A 271 -10.29 16.09 13.61
C GLU A 271 -10.55 17.53 14.09
N PHE A 272 -11.77 18.05 13.98
CA PHE A 272 -12.12 19.32 14.61
C PHE A 272 -12.39 19.12 16.12
N LYS A 273 -11.31 19.07 16.92
CA LYS A 273 -11.43 19.47 18.33
C LYS A 273 -11.85 20.94 18.35
N ARG A 274 -13.11 21.21 18.72
CA ARG A 274 -13.54 22.56 19.14
C ARG A 274 -12.55 23.04 20.19
N VAL A 275 -11.79 24.07 19.86
CA VAL A 275 -11.05 24.83 20.87
C VAL A 275 -12.12 25.46 21.77
N ALA A 276 -12.33 24.88 22.94
CA ALA A 276 -13.14 25.50 23.98
C ALA A 276 -12.49 26.85 24.29
N GLY A 277 -13.16 27.93 23.88
CA GLY A 277 -12.74 29.29 24.20
C GLY A 277 -12.56 29.41 25.71
N LYS A 278 -11.39 29.90 26.13
CA LYS A 278 -11.17 30.27 27.53
C LYS A 278 -12.22 31.30 27.92
N ALA A 279 -13.00 30.97 28.93
CA ALA A 279 -13.78 31.94 29.68
C ALA A 279 -12.81 32.86 30.44
N GLY A 280 -13.04 34.17 30.32
CA GLY A 280 -12.34 35.19 31.10
C GLY A 280 -11.59 36.17 30.24
N ASP A 281 -12.25 37.28 29.90
CA ASP A 281 -11.81 38.57 30.41
C ASP A 281 -12.99 39.54 30.33
N ALA A 282 -13.58 39.80 31.50
CA ALA A 282 -14.42 40.96 31.72
C ALA A 282 -13.50 42.10 32.16
N HIS A 283 -13.41 43.12 31.33
CA HIS A 283 -13.12 44.50 31.75
C HIS A 283 -13.80 45.48 30.81
#